data_AF-A0A6N9VR41-F1
#
_entry.id   AF-A0A6N9VR41-F1
#
_cell.length_a   1.000
_cell.length_b   1.000
_cell.length_c   1.000
_cell.angle_alpha   90.00
_cell.angle_beta   90.00
_cell.angle_gamma   90.00
#
_symmetry.space_group_name_H-M   'P 1'
#
loop_
_entity.id
_entity.type
_entity.pdbx_description
1 polymer ?
#
loop_
_entity_poly.entity_id
_entity_poly.type
_entity_poly.pdbx_seq_one_letter_code
_entity_poly.pdbx_strand_id
1 'polypeptide(L)' 'PEELVVYGGTGKAARTWEAYHAIVRTLRTLKDDETLLVQSGKPVGVLRTSEWAPRVLIANSHLVGDWANWE' A
#
# COMPACT_ATOMS: atom_id res chain seq x y z
N PRO A 1 -12.72 -5.72 -11.58
CA PRO A 1 -11.46 -6.15 -10.90
C PRO A 1 -10.21 -6.14 -11.79
N GLU A 2 -10.33 -6.31 -13.10
CA GLU A 2 -9.21 -6.31 -14.07
C GLU A 2 -8.38 -5.01 -14.05
N GLU A 3 -9.00 -3.89 -13.67
CA GLU A 3 -8.34 -2.59 -13.48
C GLU A 3 -7.97 -2.28 -12.01
N LEU A 4 -8.06 -3.29 -11.13
CA LEU A 4 -7.87 -3.19 -9.68
C LEU A 4 -8.93 -2.36 -8.93
N VAL A 5 -9.94 -1.83 -9.61
CA VAL A 5 -11.06 -1.09 -8.99
C VAL A 5 -11.91 -2.02 -8.14
N VAL A 6 -12.21 -1.59 -6.91
CA VAL A 6 -13.03 -2.32 -5.94
C VAL A 6 -14.44 -1.72 -5.87
N TYR A 7 -14.53 -0.41 -5.59
CA TYR A 7 -15.79 0.35 -5.56
C TYR A 7 -15.49 1.86 -5.64
N GLY A 8 -16.54 2.70 -5.76
CA GLY A 8 -16.41 4.16 -5.64
C GLY A 8 -15.73 4.85 -6.83
N GLY A 9 -16.03 4.39 -8.06
CA GLY A 9 -15.49 4.96 -9.30
C GLY A 9 -14.06 4.50 -9.58
N THR A 10 -13.08 5.07 -8.90
CA THR A 10 -11.64 4.84 -9.16
C THR A 10 -10.87 4.27 -7.96
N GLY A 11 -11.56 3.88 -6.89
CA GLY A 11 -10.94 3.27 -5.70
C GLY A 11 -10.31 1.91 -6.02
N LYS A 12 -8.97 1.85 -6.08
CA LYS A 12 -8.21 0.64 -6.43
C LYS A 12 -7.59 -0.06 -5.22
N ALA A 13 -7.47 -1.38 -5.30
CA ALA A 13 -6.81 -2.21 -4.28
C ALA A 13 -5.28 -2.04 -4.24
N ALA A 14 -4.67 -1.77 -5.40
CA ALA A 14 -3.24 -1.47 -5.55
C ALA A 14 -3.06 -0.47 -6.69
N ARG A 15 -1.90 0.19 -6.75
CA ARG A 15 -1.64 1.25 -7.74
C ARG A 15 -1.65 0.72 -9.17
N THR A 16 -1.01 -0.43 -9.36
CA THR A 16 -0.84 -1.13 -10.63
C THR A 16 -0.75 -2.63 -10.36
N TRP A 17 -0.84 -3.46 -11.40
CA TRP A 17 -0.66 -4.91 -11.27
C TRP A 17 0.76 -5.28 -10.80
N GLU A 18 1.78 -4.55 -11.23
CA GLU A 18 3.14 -4.72 -10.73
C GLU A 18 3.21 -4.49 -9.21
N ALA A 19 2.60 -3.39 -8.74
CA ALA A 19 2.54 -3.09 -7.32
C ALA A 19 1.75 -4.16 -6.54
N TYR A 20 0.64 -4.64 -7.09
CA TYR A 20 -0.11 -5.77 -6.52
C TYR A 20 0.78 -7.01 -6.35
N HIS A 21 1.47 -7.43 -7.41
CA HIS A 21 2.35 -8.60 -7.35
C HIS A 21 3.51 -8.40 -6.38
N ALA A 22 4.06 -7.19 -6.30
CA ALA A 22 5.09 -6.85 -5.33
C ALA A 22 4.56 -6.94 -3.88
N ILE A 23 3.37 -6.41 -3.59
CA ILE A 23 2.73 -6.53 -2.27
C ILE A 23 2.54 -8.00 -1.89
N VAL A 24 1.97 -8.80 -2.80
CA VAL A 24 1.74 -10.24 -2.57
C VAL A 24 3.05 -10.97 -2.28
N ARG A 25 4.11 -10.70 -3.06
CA ARG A 25 5.43 -11.31 -2.82
C ARG A 25 5.99 -10.91 -1.46
N THR A 26 5.95 -9.62 -1.12
CA THR A 26 6.50 -9.13 0.14
C THR A 26 5.74 -9.69 1.34
N LEU A 27 4.41 -9.73 1.30
CA LEU A 27 3.59 -10.28 2.40
C LEU A 27 3.85 -11.77 2.63
N ARG A 28 4.17 -12.55 1.59
CA ARG A 28 4.50 -13.98 1.72
C ARG A 28 5.85 -14.24 2.41
N THR A 29 6.73 -13.25 2.46
CA THR A 29 8.08 -13.38 3.04
C THR A 29 8.34 -12.42 4.19
N LEU A 30 7.32 -11.66 4.62
CA LEU A 30 7.42 -10.69 5.70
C LEU A 30 7.57 -11.42 7.04
N LYS A 31 8.59 -11.07 7.82
CA LYS A 31 8.81 -11.70 9.13
C LYS A 31 7.86 -11.14 10.19
N ASP A 32 7.74 -11.89 11.28
CA ASP A 32 6.91 -11.54 12.43
C ASP A 32 7.38 -10.28 13.16
N ASP A 33 8.59 -9.76 12.91
CA ASP A 33 9.08 -8.50 13.48
C ASP A 33 9.35 -7.43 12.41
N GLU A 34 8.76 -7.55 11.21
CA GLU A 34 8.90 -6.60 10.11
C GLU A 34 7.57 -5.92 9.76
N THR A 35 7.62 -4.68 9.28
CA THR A 35 6.44 -3.90 8.84
C THR A 35 6.61 -3.47 7.39
N LEU A 36 5.65 -3.80 6.54
CA LEU A 36 5.56 -3.32 5.16
C LEU A 36 4.93 -1.91 5.13
N LEU A 37 5.59 -0.98 4.42
CA LEU A 37 5.06 0.35 4.13
C LEU A 37 4.43 0.38 2.73
N VAL A 38 3.15 0.75 2.65
CA VAL A 38 2.42 0.93 1.39
C VAL A 38 2.04 2.40 1.22
N GLN A 39 2.56 3.02 0.17
CA GLN A 39 2.26 4.41 -0.20
C GLN A 39 1.42 4.43 -1.47
N SER A 40 0.19 4.94 -1.38
CA SER A 40 -0.76 5.04 -2.49
C SER A 40 -0.85 3.75 -3.32
N GLY A 41 -1.01 2.62 -2.63
CA GLY A 41 -1.11 1.29 -3.24
C GLY A 41 0.20 0.72 -3.82
N LYS A 42 1.38 1.29 -3.52
CA LYS A 42 2.71 0.78 -3.90
C LYS A 42 3.50 0.34 -2.66
N PRO A 43 4.12 -0.85 -2.65
CA PRO A 43 5.03 -1.24 -1.57
C PRO A 43 6.34 -0.46 -1.71
N VAL A 44 6.69 0.34 -0.71
CA VAL A 44 7.86 1.24 -0.78
C VAL A 44 9.00 0.85 0.15
N GLY A 45 8.76 -0.04 1.12
CA GLY A 45 9.83 -0.53 1.98
C GLY A 45 9.34 -1.52 3.02
N VAL A 46 10.29 -2.26 3.59
CA VAL A 46 10.09 -3.11 4.76
C VAL A 46 11.08 -2.66 5.82
N LEU A 47 10.59 -2.43 7.03
CA LEU A 47 11.43 -2.05 8.17
C LEU A 47 11.27 -3.08 9.28
N ARG A 48 12.35 -3.39 9.99
CA ARG A 48 12.26 -4.15 11.22
C ARG A 48 11.64 -3.26 12.31
N THR A 49 10.66 -3.79 13.02
CA THR A 49 9.91 -3.11 14.09
C THR A 49 9.87 -4.02 15.33
N SER A 50 8.73 -4.61 15.64
CA SER A 50 8.55 -5.60 16.70
C SER A 50 7.39 -6.54 16.36
N GLU A 51 7.26 -7.65 17.09
CA GLU A 51 6.15 -8.58 16.92
C GLU A 51 4.77 -7.96 17.24
N TRP A 52 4.76 -6.98 18.13
CA TRP A 52 3.56 -6.25 18.57
C TRP A 52 3.20 -5.07 17.66
N ALA A 53 4.10 -4.69 16.75
CA ALA A 53 3.85 -3.62 15.79
C ALA A 53 2.92 -4.10 14.66
N PRO A 54 2.20 -3.17 14.00
CA PRO A 54 1.44 -3.52 12.79
C PRO A 54 2.32 -4.14 11.71
N ARG A 55 1.85 -5.20 11.06
CA ARG A 55 2.55 -5.84 9.93
C ARG A 55 2.53 -4.99 8.67
N VAL A 56 1.53 -4.13 8.50
CA VAL A 56 1.40 -3.24 7.34
C VAL A 56 0.95 -1.86 7.79
N LEU A 57 1.60 -0.82 7.29
CA LEU A 57 1.19 0.57 7.44
C LEU A 57 0.89 1.17 6.06
N ILE A 58 -0.25 1.84 5.94
CA ILE A 58 -0.78 2.32 4.66
C ILE A 58 -1.09 3.81 4.75
N ALA A 59 -0.61 4.57 3.75
CA ALA A 59 -1.00 5.95 3.53
C ALA A 59 -1.33 6.15 2.04
N ASN A 60 -2.60 6.42 1.72
CA ASN A 60 -3.09 6.50 0.35
C ASN A 60 -3.70 7.88 0.08
N SER A 61 -3.35 8.46 -1.08
CA SER A 61 -4.00 9.68 -1.61
C SER A 61 -3.86 10.93 -0.73
N HIS A 62 -2.89 10.95 0.19
CA HIS A 62 -2.56 12.16 0.93
C HIS A 62 -1.78 13.12 0.03
N LEU A 63 -2.27 14.35 -0.06
CA LEU A 63 -1.64 15.47 -0.76
C LEU A 63 -1.46 16.61 0.25
N VAL A 64 -0.49 17.49 0.00
CA VAL A 64 -0.32 18.70 0.80
C VAL A 64 -1.55 19.59 0.60
N GLY A 65 -2.01 20.28 1.66
CA GLY A 65 -3.33 20.93 1.72
C GLY A 65 -3.70 21.78 0.50
N ASP A 66 -2.80 22.68 0.07
CA ASP A 66 -3.04 23.56 -1.07
C ASP A 66 -3.16 22.81 -2.42
N TRP A 67 -2.79 21.52 -2.45
CA TRP A 67 -2.82 20.64 -3.62
C TRP A 67 -3.81 19.47 -3.47
N ALA A 68 -4.63 19.45 -2.42
CA ALA A 68 -5.59 18.37 -2.16
C ALA A 68 -6.88 18.51 -2.99
N ASN A 69 -6.73 18.53 -4.31
CA ASN A 69 -7.83 18.61 -5.28
C ASN A 69 -7.69 17.53 -6.38
N TRP A 70 -8.60 17.53 -7.35
CA TRP A 70 -8.67 16.53 -8.42
C TRP A 70 -8.02 16.97 -9.74
N GLU A 71 -7.58 18.22 -9.83
CA GLU A 71 -7.03 18.82 -11.05
C GLU A 71 -5.55 18.47 -11.28
#